data_AF-A0A965XQI8-F1
#
_entry.id   AF-A0A965XQI8-F1
#
_cell.length_a   1.000
_cell.length_b   1.000
_cell.length_c   1.000
_cell.angle_alpha   90.00
_cell.angle_beta   90.00
_cell.angle_gamma   90.00
#
_symmetry.space_group_name_H-M   'P 1'
#
loop_
_entity.id
_entity.type
_entity.pdbx_description
1 polymer ?
#
loop_
_entity_poly.entity_id
_entity_poly.type
_entity_poly.pdbx_seq_one_letter_code
_entity_poly.pdbx_strand_id
1 'polypeptide(L)'
;VLWVFAQRRYPLVDGQEVVEVRTRLRALIFSDDIPGPREAVLVGLINACGMVDTLFEEKELARIIPRLTTLSKLELIGREVDQAIGEIFMAMTSYRGRRATA
;
A
#
# COMPACT_ATOMS: atom_id res chain seq x y z
N VAL A 1 17.84 -21.70 15.97
CA VAL A 1 17.31 -22.86 15.21
C VAL A 1 16.84 -22.38 13.84
N LEU A 2 17.72 -22.36 12.84
CA LEU A 2 17.39 -22.11 11.42
C LEU A 2 18.07 -23.14 10.49
N TRP A 3 18.80 -24.10 11.06
CA TRP A 3 19.66 -25.06 10.33
C TRP A 3 18.89 -26.28 9.80
N VAL A 4 17.68 -26.53 10.31
CA VAL A 4 16.85 -27.71 9.95
C VAL A 4 15.85 -27.41 8.82
N PHE A 5 15.62 -26.14 8.48
CA PHE A 5 14.63 -25.75 7.48
C PHE A 5 15.30 -25.03 6.30
N ALA A 6 15.38 -25.70 5.15
CA ALA A 6 15.80 -25.07 3.90
C ALA A 6 14.69 -24.10 3.44
N GLN A 7 14.92 -22.79 3.61
CA GLN A 7 14.00 -21.75 3.18
C GLN A 7 14.57 -21.01 1.96
N ARG A 8 13.82 -20.98 0.85
CA ARG A 8 14.16 -20.10 -0.28
C ARG A 8 13.95 -18.64 0.15
N ARG A 9 14.96 -17.81 -0.08
CA ARG A 9 14.90 -16.35 0.12
C ARG A 9 15.17 -15.67 -1.21
N TYR A 10 14.41 -14.61 -1.49
CA TYR A 10 14.56 -13.79 -2.68
C TYR A 10 15.02 -12.39 -2.24
N PRO A 11 16.33 -12.20 -2.01
CA PRO A 11 16.86 -10.90 -1.62
C PRO A 11 16.77 -9.90 -2.77
N LEU A 12 16.55 -8.63 -2.45
CA LEU A 12 16.77 -7.53 -3.38
C LEU A 12 18.27 -7.45 -3.70
N VAL A 13 18.62 -7.45 -4.99
CA VAL A 13 20.02 -7.48 -5.45
C VAL A 13 20.67 -6.09 -5.38
N ASP A 14 19.97 -5.06 -5.85
CA ASP A 14 20.46 -3.67 -5.92
C ASP A 14 19.43 -2.65 -5.38
N GLY A 15 18.13 -2.94 -5.53
CA GLY A 15 17.06 -2.14 -4.91
C GLY A 15 16.83 -0.78 -5.57
N GLN A 16 17.59 -0.44 -6.62
CA GLN A 16 17.43 0.79 -7.39
C GLN A 16 16.01 0.96 -7.93
N GLU A 17 15.40 -0.13 -8.40
CA GLU A 17 14.04 -0.13 -8.92
C GLU A 17 13.03 0.28 -7.85
N VAL A 18 13.28 -0.14 -6.60
CA VAL A 18 12.44 0.24 -5.45
C VAL A 18 12.62 1.73 -5.15
N VAL A 19 13.84 2.23 -5.14
CA VAL A 19 14.15 3.65 -4.91
C VAL A 19 13.49 4.53 -5.97
N GLU A 20 13.60 4.14 -7.25
CA GLU A 20 13.02 4.88 -8.37
C GLU A 20 11.49 4.93 -8.27
N VAL A 21 10.85 3.79 -8.01
CA VAL A 21 9.39 3.72 -7.84
C VAL A 21 8.94 4.60 -6.66
N ARG A 22 9.61 4.50 -5.51
CA ARG A 22 9.30 5.33 -4.33
C ARG A 22 9.43 6.82 -4.64
N THR A 23 10.51 7.21 -5.32
CA THR A 23 10.78 8.61 -5.68
C THR A 23 9.70 9.16 -6.60
N ARG A 24 9.33 8.42 -7.65
CA ARG A 24 8.27 8.83 -8.59
C ARG A 24 6.91 8.95 -7.91
N LEU A 25 6.53 7.98 -7.08
CA LEU A 25 5.26 8.01 -6.38
C LEU A 25 5.18 9.15 -5.36
N ARG A 26 6.27 9.43 -4.63
CA ARG A 26 6.36 10.59 -3.74
C ARG A 26 6.21 11.89 -4.52
N ALA A 27 6.95 12.05 -5.62
CA ALA A 27 6.87 13.24 -6.46
C ALA A 27 5.45 13.46 -7.01
N LEU A 28 4.80 12.40 -7.48
CA LEU A 28 3.44 12.43 -8.00
C LEU A 28 2.42 12.90 -6.93
N ILE A 29 2.49 12.36 -5.71
CA ILE A 29 1.55 12.69 -4.64
C ILE A 29 1.80 14.09 -4.08
N PHE A 30 3.05 14.59 -4.12
CA PHE A 30 3.36 15.98 -3.77
C PHE A 30 3.08 16.98 -4.89
N SER A 31 2.89 16.52 -6.12
CA SER A 31 2.54 17.36 -7.26
C SER A 31 1.02 17.55 -7.40
N ASP A 32 0.66 18.67 -8.03
CA ASP A 32 -0.71 18.96 -8.47
C ASP A 32 -1.04 18.37 -9.85
N ASP A 33 -0.07 17.71 -10.50
CA ASP A 33 -0.25 17.08 -11.80
C ASP A 33 -1.29 15.95 -11.77
N ILE A 34 -2.03 15.77 -12.87
CA ILE A 34 -2.97 14.66 -13.01
C ILE A 34 -2.19 13.42 -13.43
N PRO A 35 -2.18 12.33 -12.63
CA PRO A 35 -1.48 11.10 -12.99
C PRO A 35 -2.05 10.44 -14.24
N GLY A 36 -1.19 9.69 -14.93
CA GLY A 36 -1.63 8.74 -15.94
C GLY A 36 -2.42 7.57 -15.32
N PRO A 37 -3.16 6.79 -16.13
CA PRO A 37 -3.99 5.69 -15.63
C PRO A 37 -3.24 4.66 -14.76
N ARG A 38 -2.01 4.30 -15.16
CA ARG A 38 -1.15 3.37 -14.42
C ARG A 38 -0.78 3.90 -13.03
N GLU A 39 -0.49 5.18 -12.94
CA GLU A 39 -0.06 5.83 -11.71
C GLU A 39 -1.24 6.00 -10.75
N ALA A 40 -2.42 6.35 -11.27
CA ALA A 40 -3.66 6.41 -10.49
C ALA A 40 -3.98 5.05 -9.84
N VAL A 41 -3.85 3.95 -10.59
CA VAL A 41 -4.01 2.57 -10.05
C VAL A 41 -3.01 2.28 -8.95
N LEU A 42 -1.73 2.59 -9.14
CA LEU A 42 -0.70 2.34 -8.12
C LEU A 42 -0.99 3.11 -6.83
N VAL A 43 -1.37 4.38 -6.94
CA VAL A 43 -1.72 5.22 -5.79
C VAL A 43 -2.96 4.66 -5.06
N GLY A 44 -3.98 4.23 -5.81
CA GLY A 44 -5.17 3.58 -5.25
C GLY A 44 -4.81 2.30 -4.47
N LEU A 45 -3.96 1.44 -5.04
CA LEU A 45 -3.50 0.22 -4.39
C LEU A 45 -2.67 0.48 -3.13
N ILE A 46 -1.78 1.45 -3.15
CA ILE A 46 -0.98 1.83 -1.98
C ILE A 46 -1.88 2.26 -0.82
N ASN A 47 -2.94 3.01 -1.13
CA ASN A 47 -3.93 3.44 -0.15
C ASN A 47 -4.75 2.24 0.38
N ALA A 48 -5.31 1.43 -0.51
CA ALA A 48 -6.16 0.29 -0.14
C ALA A 48 -5.40 -0.79 0.67
N CYS A 49 -4.14 -1.03 0.32
CA CYS A 49 -3.27 -1.98 1.03
C CYS A 49 -2.68 -1.42 2.34
N GLY A 50 -2.95 -0.14 2.68
CA GLY A 50 -2.40 0.50 3.87
C GLY A 50 -0.88 0.66 3.84
N MET A 51 -0.27 0.84 2.65
CA MET A 51 1.19 0.93 2.46
C MET A 51 1.71 2.38 2.39
N VAL A 52 0.89 3.36 2.75
CA VAL A 52 1.21 4.79 2.65
C VAL A 52 2.39 5.16 3.56
N ASP A 53 2.47 4.53 4.73
CA ASP A 53 3.56 4.63 5.70
C ASP A 53 4.92 4.12 5.18
N THR A 54 4.91 3.28 4.14
CA THR A 54 6.15 2.84 3.48
C THR A 54 6.73 3.89 2.52
N LEU A 55 5.91 4.89 2.17
CA LEU A 55 6.29 5.96 1.25
C LEU A 55 6.46 7.30 1.96
N PHE A 56 5.76 7.57 3.07
CA PHE A 56 5.74 8.87 3.74
C PHE A 56 5.96 8.74 5.23
N GLU A 57 6.65 9.72 5.81
CA GLU A 57 6.78 9.84 7.25
C GLU A 57 5.48 10.35 7.87
N GLU A 58 5.23 10.04 9.15
CA GLU A 58 4.01 10.42 9.87
C GLU A 58 3.72 11.93 9.82
N LYS A 59 4.77 12.75 9.91
CA LYS A 59 4.69 14.22 9.81
C LYS A 59 4.21 14.73 8.44
N GLU A 60 4.35 13.91 7.40
CA GLU A 60 3.94 14.24 6.02
C GLU A 60 2.49 13.81 5.74
N LEU A 61 1.95 12.84 6.50
CA LEU A 61 0.64 12.24 6.26
C LEU A 61 -0.49 13.27 6.27
N ALA A 62 -0.48 14.19 7.24
CA ALA A 62 -1.50 15.23 7.34
C ALA A 62 -1.59 16.10 6.07
N ARG A 63 -0.45 16.32 5.39
CA ARG A 63 -0.39 17.10 4.14
C ARG A 63 -0.83 16.29 2.93
N ILE A 64 -0.51 15.00 2.88
CA ILE A 64 -0.74 14.18 1.68
C ILE A 64 -2.08 13.46 1.66
N ILE A 65 -2.70 13.17 2.80
CA ILE A 65 -3.99 12.44 2.88
C ILE A 65 -5.09 13.06 2.00
N PRO A 66 -5.30 14.39 1.96
CA PRO A 66 -6.33 14.98 1.10
C PRO A 66 -6.09 14.70 -0.38
N ARG A 67 -4.84 14.81 -0.81
CA ARG A 67 -4.42 14.57 -2.20
C ARG A 67 -4.52 13.09 -2.55
N LEU A 68 -4.05 12.22 -1.66
CA LEU A 68 -4.14 10.77 -1.78
C LEU A 68 -5.59 10.30 -1.94
N THR A 69 -6.49 10.84 -1.10
CA THR A 69 -7.94 10.55 -1.16
C THR A 69 -8.58 11.03 -2.45
N THR A 70 -8.04 12.09 -3.06
CA THR A 70 -8.52 12.59 -4.35
C THR A 70 -8.06 11.69 -5.49
N LEU A 71 -6.78 11.30 -5.46
CA LEU A 71 -6.18 10.44 -6.48
C LEU A 71 -6.78 9.02 -6.48
N SER A 72 -7.07 8.46 -5.30
CA SER A 72 -7.69 7.14 -5.19
C SER A 72 -9.11 7.08 -5.75
N LYS A 73 -9.79 8.22 -5.93
CA LYS A 73 -11.13 8.29 -6.53
C LYS A 73 -11.12 8.35 -8.06
N LEU A 74 -9.96 8.56 -8.68
CA LEU A 74 -9.83 8.68 -10.15
C LEU A 74 -9.83 7.33 -10.86
N GLU A 75 -9.94 6.24 -10.10
CA GLU A 75 -9.68 4.90 -10.59
C GLU A 75 -10.80 3.96 -10.09
N LEU A 76 -11.31 3.12 -11.00
CA LEU A 76 -12.55 2.36 -10.81
C LEU A 76 -12.33 0.94 -10.23
N ILE A 77 -11.16 0.33 -10.46
CA ILE A 77 -10.82 -1.03 -10.00
C ILE A 77 -10.43 -1.01 -8.52
N GLY A 78 -9.78 0.05 -8.07
CA GLY A 78 -9.30 0.26 -6.72
C GLY A 78 -10.41 0.25 -5.69
N ARG A 79 -11.65 0.65 -6.04
CA ARG A 79 -12.80 0.49 -5.14
C ARG A 79 -13.13 -0.98 -4.87
N GLU A 80 -13.17 -1.80 -5.92
CA GLU A 80 -13.45 -3.23 -5.80
C GLU A 80 -12.31 -3.94 -5.06
N VAL A 81 -11.07 -3.52 -5.29
CA VAL A 81 -9.89 -4.05 -4.59
C VAL A 81 -9.89 -3.64 -3.12
N ASP A 82 -10.18 -2.38 -2.81
CA ASP A 82 -10.28 -1.86 -1.44
C ASP A 82 -11.38 -2.60 -0.66
N GLN A 83 -12.53 -2.84 -1.30
CA GLN A 83 -13.59 -3.65 -0.72
C GLN A 83 -13.12 -5.08 -0.42
N ALA A 84 -12.51 -5.77 -1.38
CA ALA A 84 -12.03 -7.14 -1.19
C ALA A 84 -10.97 -7.23 -0.09
N ILE A 85 -10.03 -6.27 -0.03
CA ILE A 85 -9.02 -6.20 1.03
C ILE A 85 -9.66 -5.95 2.40
N GLY A 86 -10.63 -5.03 2.47
CA GLY A 86 -11.38 -4.74 3.68
C GLY A 86 -12.12 -5.97 4.22
N GLU A 87 -12.79 -6.73 3.34
CA GLU A 87 -13.47 -7.98 3.70
C GLU A 87 -12.51 -9.03 4.25
N ILE A 88 -11.34 -9.21 3.62
CA ILE A 88 -10.28 -10.10 4.10
C ILE A 88 -9.77 -9.66 5.47
N PHE A 89 -9.53 -8.35 5.66
CA PHE A 89 -9.06 -7.81 6.94
C PHE A 89 -10.06 -8.01 8.07
N MET A 90 -11.35 -7.78 7.80
CA MET A 90 -12.45 -8.03 8.74
C MET A 90 -12.58 -9.52 9.08
N ALA A 91 -12.43 -10.41 8.10
CA ALA A 91 -12.42 -11.85 8.33
C ALA A 91 -11.24 -12.29 9.23
N MET A 92 -10.04 -11.76 8.99
CA MET A 92 -8.84 -12.08 9.80
C MET A 92 -8.95 -11.56 11.24
N THR A 93 -9.44 -10.33 11.44
CA THR A 93 -9.59 -9.72 12.77
C THR A 93 -10.70 -10.40 13.58
N SER A 94 -11.84 -10.73 12.96
CA SER A 94 -12.92 -11.48 13.61
C SER A 94 -12.52 -12.92 13.96
N TYR A 95 -11.63 -13.56 13.19
CA TYR A 95 -11.06 -14.86 13.54
C TYR A 95 -10.17 -14.81 14.79
N ARG A 96 -9.34 -13.76 14.95
CA ARG A 96 -8.53 -13.56 16.18
C ARG A 96 -9.38 -13.35 17.42
N GLY A 97 -10.50 -12.63 17.31
CA GLY A 97 -11.42 -12.43 18.45
C GLY A 97 -12.07 -13.72 18.95
N ARG A 98 -12.43 -14.63 18.04
CA ARG A 98 -13.12 -15.90 18.36
C ARG A 98 -12.22 -16.95 19.04
N ARG A 99 -10.89 -16.82 18.87
CA ARG A 99 -9.90 -17.71 19.48
C ARG A 99 -9.43 -17.26 20.87
N ALA A 100 -9.68 -16.01 21.26
CA ALA A 100 -9.34 -15.49 22.59
C ALA A 100 -10.44 -15.76 23.64
N THR A 101 -11.63 -16.18 23.20
CA THR A 101 -12.79 -16.50 24.06
C THR A 101 -13.07 -18.00 24.15
N ALA A 102 -12.17 -18.86 23.67
CA ALA A 102 -12.30 -20.32 23.65
C ALA A 102 -11.15 -20.98 24.42
#